data_AF-A0A1I7ZJH0-F1
#
_entry.id   AF-A0A1I7ZJH0-F1
#
_cell.length_a   1.000
_cell.length_b   1.000
_cell.length_c   1.000
_cell.angle_alpha   90.00
_cell.angle_beta   90.00
_cell.angle_gamma   90.00
#
_symmetry.space_group_name_H-M   'P 1'
#
loop_
_entity.id
_entity.type
_entity.pdbx_description
1 polymer ?
#
loop_
_entity_poly.entity_id
_entity_poly.type
_entity_poly.pdbx_seq_one_letter_code
_entity_poly.pdbx_strand_id
1 'polypeptide(L)'
;MQIKVPVLFSLALLLLAENVAAGNAFLGGDSDRCYLEDTPKPYGHVQCKAGYYETDSKRDGRFQSLMCCSSPSKWSDKEECYEQLGGIFDLECDSGYEQNSKWLTSRMYGAVWCCPEQ
;
A
#
# COMPACT_ATOMS: atom_id res chain seq x y z
N MET A 1 -42.74 33.10 2.20
CA MET A 1 -42.18 31.79 1.84
C MET A 1 -41.01 31.50 2.76
N GLN A 2 -41.14 30.52 3.66
CA GLN A 2 -40.06 30.10 4.55
C GLN A 2 -39.36 28.89 3.95
N ILE A 3 -38.10 29.03 3.56
CA ILE A 3 -37.25 27.92 3.15
C ILE A 3 -36.55 27.41 4.42
N LYS A 4 -37.11 26.35 5.02
CA LYS A 4 -36.50 25.58 6.11
C LYS A 4 -35.81 24.35 5.54
N VAL A 5 -34.61 24.48 4.98
CA VAL A 5 -33.76 23.31 4.71
C VAL A 5 -32.29 23.73 4.76
N PRO A 6 -31.58 23.47 5.87
CA PRO A 6 -30.23 22.95 5.71
C PRO A 6 -29.87 21.97 6.83
N VAL A 7 -30.74 20.99 7.13
CA VAL A 7 -30.38 19.91 8.07
C VAL A 7 -29.95 18.63 7.33
N LEU A 8 -30.23 18.54 6.03
CA LEU A 8 -29.93 17.34 5.24
C LEU A 8 -28.50 17.30 4.68
N PHE A 9 -27.77 18.43 4.65
CA PHE A 9 -26.41 18.46 4.10
C PHE A 9 -25.36 17.87 5.07
N SER A 10 -25.66 17.79 6.36
CA SER A 10 -24.72 17.23 7.35
C SER A 10 -24.72 15.71 7.42
N LEU A 11 -25.79 15.04 6.98
CA LEU A 11 -25.89 13.57 7.05
C LEU A 11 -25.13 12.87 5.91
N ALA A 12 -24.99 13.50 4.75
CA ALA A 12 -24.25 12.95 3.61
C ALA A 12 -22.73 12.89 3.86
N LEU A 13 -22.20 13.80 4.69
CA LEU A 13 -20.77 13.82 5.04
C LEU A 13 -20.37 12.70 6.01
N LEU A 14 -21.31 12.18 6.81
CA LEU A 14 -21.02 11.12 7.78
C LEU A 14 -20.98 9.72 7.14
N LEU A 15 -21.64 9.51 6.00
CA LEU A 15 -21.62 8.22 5.28
C LEU A 15 -20.34 8.00 4.45
N LEU A 16 -19.51 9.02 4.27
CA LEU A 16 -18.19 8.88 3.63
C LEU A 16 -17.08 8.48 4.62
N ALA A 17 -17.35 8.53 5.93
CA ALA A 17 -16.33 8.26 6.95
C ALA A 17 -16.10 6.77 7.25
N GLU A 18 -17.02 5.87 6.87
CA GLU A 18 -16.89 4.43 7.18
C GLU A 18 -15.96 3.67 6.23
N ASN A 19 -15.54 4.25 5.11
CA ASN A 19 -14.62 3.60 4.16
C ASN A 19 -13.13 3.91 4.39
N VAL A 20 -12.77 4.70 5.41
CA VAL A 20 -11.36 5.05 5.69
C VAL A 20 -10.72 4.11 6.73
N ALA A 21 -11.46 3.11 7.23
CA ALA A 21 -10.95 2.11 8.16
C ALA A 21 -10.43 0.82 7.47
N ALA A 22 -10.48 0.76 6.14
CA ALA A 22 -9.76 -0.24 5.34
C ALA A 22 -8.62 0.49 4.64
N GLY A 23 -7.45 0.54 5.27
CA GLY A 23 -6.23 1.04 4.65
C GLY A 23 -5.98 0.32 3.32
N ASN A 24 -6.35 1.01 2.25
CA ASN A 24 -5.93 0.87 0.86
C ASN A 24 -5.58 -0.54 0.41
N ALA A 25 -6.63 -1.27 0.05
CA ALA A 25 -6.52 -2.29 -0.99
C ALA A 25 -5.97 -1.63 -2.27
N PHE A 26 -4.69 -1.90 -2.55
CA PHE A 26 -4.25 -2.49 -3.82
C PHE A 26 -5.05 -2.04 -5.05
N LEU A 27 -4.66 -0.90 -5.64
CA LEU A 27 -4.91 -0.64 -7.05
C LEU A 27 -3.67 -1.06 -7.83
N GLY A 28 -3.58 -2.37 -8.03
CA GLY A 28 -2.66 -3.05 -8.92
C GLY A 28 -3.30 -4.41 -9.19
N GLY A 29 -3.77 -4.61 -10.42
CA GLY A 29 -4.56 -5.77 -10.80
C GLY A 29 -3.77 -7.06 -10.75
N ASP A 30 -3.66 -7.64 -9.57
CA ASP A 30 -3.50 -9.08 -9.39
C ASP A 30 -4.09 -9.46 -8.03
N SER A 31 -4.64 -10.65 -7.92
CA SER A 31 -5.33 -11.14 -6.72
C SER A 31 -4.35 -11.49 -5.58
N ASP A 32 -3.19 -10.83 -5.53
CA ASP A 32 -2.17 -11.03 -4.53
C ASP A 32 -2.46 -10.16 -3.32
N ARG A 33 -2.87 -10.82 -2.24
CA ARG A 33 -3.15 -10.18 -0.97
C ARG A 33 -1.83 -9.94 -0.26
N CYS A 34 -1.40 -8.69 -0.17
CA CYS A 34 -0.35 -8.32 0.76
C CYS A 34 -0.87 -7.49 1.94
N TYR A 35 -0.12 -7.50 3.03
CA TYR A 35 -0.37 -6.67 4.19
C TYR A 35 0.95 -6.22 4.82
N LEU A 36 0.87 -5.11 5.55
CA LEU A 36 1.96 -4.53 6.32
C LEU A 36 1.92 -5.08 7.76
N GLU A 37 3.04 -5.57 8.26
CA GLU A 37 3.21 -5.92 9.68
C GLU A 37 4.23 -4.97 10.32
N ASP A 38 3.76 -4.07 11.18
CA ASP A 38 4.59 -3.13 11.92
C ASP A 38 4.69 -3.53 13.39
N THR A 39 5.91 -3.63 13.91
CA THR A 39 6.13 -3.90 15.34
C THR A 39 7.12 -2.94 15.98
N PRO A 40 6.88 -2.52 17.23
CA PRO A 40 7.83 -1.75 18.01
C PRO A 40 8.98 -2.61 18.53
N LYS A 41 10.21 -2.12 18.38
CA LYS A 41 11.41 -2.74 18.98
C LYS A 41 11.47 -2.50 20.49
N PRO A 42 12.04 -3.42 21.29
CA PRO A 42 12.70 -4.68 20.92
C PRO A 42 11.77 -5.91 20.96
N TYR A 43 10.46 -5.70 21.07
CA TYR A 43 9.50 -6.74 21.42
C TYR A 43 9.06 -7.54 20.19
N GLY A 44 9.91 -8.47 19.75
CA GLY A 44 9.49 -9.63 18.96
C GLY A 44 10.30 -9.88 17.69
N HIS A 45 10.48 -11.16 17.37
CA HIS A 45 10.73 -11.60 16.01
C HIS A 45 9.44 -11.38 15.21
N VAL A 46 9.45 -10.39 14.32
CA VAL A 46 8.35 -10.21 13.37
C VAL A 46 8.49 -11.26 12.30
N GLN A 47 7.39 -11.96 12.02
CA GLN A 47 7.29 -12.89 10.91
C GLN A 47 5.93 -12.71 10.25
N CYS A 48 5.87 -12.96 8.96
CA CYS A 48 4.60 -13.06 8.26
C CYS A 48 3.74 -14.19 8.83
N LYS A 49 2.42 -14.05 8.71
CA LYS A 49 1.44 -15.09 9.07
C LYS A 49 1.69 -16.33 8.23
N ALA A 50 1.35 -17.49 8.76
CA ALA A 50 1.47 -18.75 8.04
C ALA A 50 0.74 -18.66 6.68
N GLY A 51 1.43 -19.07 5.62
CA GLY A 51 0.94 -18.98 4.23
C GLY A 51 1.27 -17.67 3.52
N TYR A 52 2.00 -16.74 4.16
CA TYR A 52 2.49 -15.52 3.54
C TYR A 52 4.02 -15.50 3.49
N TYR A 53 4.55 -14.86 2.46
CA TYR A 53 5.97 -14.66 2.21
C TYR A 53 6.39 -13.26 2.62
N GLU A 54 7.52 -13.13 3.32
CA GLU A 54 8.19 -11.84 3.48
C GLU A 54 8.78 -11.44 2.13
N THR A 55 8.28 -10.35 1.55
CA THR A 55 8.72 -9.85 0.25
C THR A 55 9.60 -8.61 0.39
N ASP A 56 9.53 -7.93 1.53
CA ASP A 56 10.37 -6.78 1.84
C ASP A 56 10.36 -6.46 3.34
N SER A 57 11.40 -5.77 3.81
CA SER A 57 11.47 -5.30 5.19
C SER A 57 12.17 -3.95 5.32
N LYS A 58 11.66 -3.12 6.24
CA LYS A 58 12.25 -1.82 6.57
C LYS A 58 12.43 -1.71 8.07
N ARG A 59 13.56 -1.15 8.44
CA ARG A 59 13.93 -0.91 9.83
C ARG A 59 14.03 0.58 10.07
N ASP A 60 13.04 1.13 10.76
CA ASP A 60 13.12 2.48 11.33
C ASP A 60 13.55 2.35 12.81
N GLY A 61 14.24 3.34 13.38
CA GLY A 61 14.91 3.21 14.68
C GLY A 61 14.08 2.52 15.77
N ARG A 62 12.77 2.82 15.84
CA ARG A 62 11.82 2.25 16.81
C ARG A 62 10.95 1.12 16.28
N PHE A 63 10.90 0.88 14.97
CA PHE A 63 9.95 -0.04 14.34
C PHE A 63 10.62 -0.98 13.34
N GLN A 64 10.08 -2.19 13.20
CA GLN A 64 10.34 -3.05 12.06
C GLN A 64 9.02 -3.24 11.30
N SER A 65 9.07 -2.91 10.01
CA SER A 65 7.98 -3.09 9.06
C SER A 65 8.32 -4.24 8.12
N LEU A 66 7.41 -5.19 7.97
CA LEU A 66 7.48 -6.25 6.95
C LEU A 66 6.36 -6.06 5.93
N MET A 67 6.68 -6.26 4.65
CA MET A 67 5.68 -6.53 3.62
C MET A 67 5.50 -8.03 3.50
N CYS A 68 4.27 -8.49 3.69
CA CYS A 68 3.91 -9.90 3.69
C CYS A 68 2.86 -10.15 2.59
N CYS A 69 3.17 -11.01 1.62
CA CYS A 69 2.31 -11.28 0.46
C CYS A 69 1.93 -12.77 0.33
N SER A 70 0.80 -13.08 -0.31
CA SER A 70 0.36 -14.46 -0.61
C SER A 70 1.32 -15.23 -1.52
N SER A 71 2.20 -14.53 -2.23
CA SER A 71 3.19 -15.10 -3.13
C SER A 71 4.45 -14.21 -3.13
N PRO A 72 5.62 -14.74 -3.51
CA PRO A 72 6.85 -13.97 -3.58
C PRO A 72 6.78 -12.86 -4.64
N SER A 73 7.68 -11.88 -4.53
CA SER A 73 7.92 -10.89 -5.59
C SER A 73 8.55 -11.55 -6.82
N LYS A 74 8.17 -11.08 -8.03
CA LYS A 74 8.84 -11.50 -9.28
C LYS A 74 10.29 -10.99 -9.32
N TRP A 75 10.54 -9.83 -8.72
CA TRP A 75 11.87 -9.24 -8.60
C TRP A 75 12.45 -9.52 -7.22
N SER A 76 13.74 -9.85 -7.20
CA SER A 76 14.53 -10.01 -5.98
C SER A 76 15.38 -8.77 -5.66
N ASP A 77 15.73 -7.97 -6.68
CA ASP A 77 16.61 -6.83 -6.53
C ASP A 77 15.85 -5.51 -6.72
N LYS A 78 15.88 -4.67 -5.68
CA LYS A 78 15.26 -3.34 -5.69
C LYS A 78 16.05 -2.33 -6.51
N GLU A 79 17.36 -2.54 -6.71
CA GLU A 79 18.22 -1.61 -7.42
C GLU A 79 17.90 -1.54 -8.92
N GLU A 80 17.29 -2.59 -9.47
CA GLU A 80 16.81 -2.64 -10.86
C GLU A 80 15.48 -1.91 -11.06
N CYS A 81 14.80 -1.55 -9.97
CA CYS A 81 13.51 -0.89 -9.98
C CYS A 81 13.62 0.56 -9.48
N TYR A 82 12.62 1.36 -9.76
CA TYR A 82 12.51 2.71 -9.23
C TYR A 82 11.13 2.94 -8.61
N GLU A 83 11.09 3.81 -7.60
CA GLU A 83 9.81 4.28 -7.07
C GLU A 83 9.30 5.46 -7.87
N GLN A 84 8.08 5.34 -8.37
CA GLN A 84 7.34 6.42 -8.99
C GLN A 84 6.27 6.93 -8.02
N LEU A 85 6.17 8.25 -7.88
CA LEU A 85 5.02 8.84 -7.19
C LEU A 85 3.78 8.69 -8.06
N GLY A 86 2.75 8.02 -7.55
CA GLY A 86 1.41 8.10 -8.10
C GLY A 86 0.89 9.52 -7.90
N GLY A 87 0.99 10.35 -8.95
CA GLY A 87 0.28 11.61 -9.01
C GLY A 87 -1.23 11.36 -9.01
N ILE A 88 -2.03 12.42 -8.85
CA ILE A 88 -3.51 12.36 -8.81
C ILE A 88 -4.10 11.72 -10.10
N PHE A 89 -3.30 11.57 -11.17
CA PHE A 89 -3.78 11.13 -12.48
C PHE A 89 -2.97 10.01 -13.18
N ASP A 90 -1.74 9.68 -12.74
CA ASP A 90 -0.93 8.65 -13.42
C ASP A 90 -0.27 7.71 -12.39
N LEU A 91 -0.78 6.48 -12.32
CA LEU A 91 -0.26 5.35 -11.52
C LEU A 91 0.44 4.30 -12.39
N GLU A 92 0.59 4.57 -13.69
CA GLU A 92 1.14 3.63 -14.66
C GLU A 92 2.66 3.82 -14.78
N CYS A 93 3.39 2.72 -14.83
CA CYS A 93 4.84 2.70 -15.00
C CYS A 93 5.23 3.07 -16.44
N ASP A 94 6.47 3.52 -16.65
CA ASP A 94 6.97 3.79 -18.00
C ASP A 94 6.97 2.52 -18.87
N SER A 95 6.93 2.68 -20.19
CA SER A 95 6.97 1.56 -21.14
C SER A 95 8.17 0.64 -20.88
N GLY A 96 7.92 -0.67 -20.77
CA GLY A 96 8.94 -1.67 -20.45
C GLY A 96 9.11 -1.91 -18.94
N TYR A 97 8.29 -1.27 -18.11
CA TYR A 97 8.22 -1.51 -16.68
C TYR A 97 6.80 -1.90 -16.28
N GLU A 98 6.70 -2.88 -15.37
CA GLU A 98 5.46 -3.26 -14.72
C GLU A 98 5.48 -2.90 -13.22
N GLN A 99 4.28 -2.77 -12.65
CA GLN A 99 4.11 -2.36 -11.27
C GLN A 99 4.41 -3.52 -10.32
N ASN A 100 5.23 -3.25 -9.30
CA ASN A 100 5.46 -4.15 -8.16
C ASN A 100 4.80 -3.58 -6.90
N SER A 101 3.71 -4.21 -6.47
CA SER A 101 2.99 -3.87 -5.24
C SER A 101 3.44 -4.66 -4.02
N LYS A 102 4.44 -5.55 -4.16
CA LYS A 102 4.89 -6.47 -3.11
C LYS A 102 6.04 -5.93 -2.26
N TRP A 103 6.42 -4.68 -2.44
CA TRP A 103 7.49 -4.03 -1.66
C TRP A 103 6.98 -2.83 -0.89
N LEU A 104 7.65 -2.53 0.23
CA LEU A 104 7.44 -1.31 1.00
C LEU A 104 7.87 -0.12 0.15
N THR A 105 7.03 0.91 0.15
CA THR A 105 7.30 2.16 -0.53
C THR A 105 7.89 3.18 0.46
N SER A 106 8.76 4.06 -0.02
CA SER A 106 9.40 5.06 0.84
C SER A 106 8.46 6.22 1.19
N ARG A 107 7.35 6.39 0.44
CA ARG A 107 6.49 7.58 0.51
C ARG A 107 5.07 7.22 0.95
N MET A 108 4.56 8.04 1.87
CA MET A 108 3.26 7.88 2.53
C MET A 108 2.04 8.01 1.59
N TYR A 109 2.23 8.47 0.35
CA TYR A 109 1.16 8.74 -0.62
C TYR A 109 1.44 8.08 -1.96
N GLY A 110 0.78 6.94 -2.20
CA GLY A 110 0.56 6.38 -3.55
C GLY A 110 1.79 6.10 -4.39
N ALA A 111 2.98 5.98 -3.79
CA ALA A 111 4.16 5.55 -4.53
C ALA A 111 4.01 4.08 -4.95
N VAL A 112 4.52 3.75 -6.12
CA VAL A 112 4.52 2.41 -6.69
C VAL A 112 5.94 2.07 -7.10
N TRP A 113 6.34 0.81 -6.94
CA TRP A 113 7.59 0.36 -7.53
C TRP A 113 7.33 0.00 -8.99
N CYS A 114 8.15 0.52 -9.88
CA CYS A 114 8.17 0.19 -11.29
C CYS A 114 9.44 -0.61 -11.56
N CYS A 115 9.25 -1.83 -12.05
CA CYS A 115 10.30 -2.80 -12.26
C CYS A 115 10.30 -3.28 -13.72
N PRO A 116 11.46 -3.61 -14.32
CA PRO A 116 11.52 -4.08 -15.70
C PRO A 116 10.61 -5.30 -15.92
N GLU A 117 9.89 -5.32 -17.03
CA GLU A 117 9.08 -6.47 -17.42
C GLU A 117 9.96 -7.73 -17.55
N GLN A 118 9.53 -8.84 -16.93
CA GLN A 118 10.21 -10.15 -16.95
C GLN A 118 9.42 -11.20 -17.73
#